data_AF-A0AAX3EB98-F1
#
_entry.id   AF-A0AAX3EB98-F1
#
_cell.length_a   1.000
_cell.length_b   1.000
_cell.length_c   1.000
_cell.angle_alpha   90.00
_cell.angle_beta   90.00
_cell.angle_gamma   90.00
#
_symmetry.space_group_name_H-M   'P 1'
#
loop_
_entity.id
_entity.type
_entity.pdbx_description
1 polymer ?
#
loop_
_entity_poly.entity_id
_entity_poly.type
_entity_poly.pdbx_seq_one_letter_code
_entity_poly.pdbx_strand_id
1 'polypeptide(L)'
;MTSRHLLAIFLVFSLALAVPAAAQETGIQQVQPGDTIEVGPEPITLDLLGLRNADSFSQITELRKYQDDNPAKSIQRVIGVAKDGYFTINVYTFKGHYGRYFPYSKSDGLLHENSIMFVHASTPTATETVATVTETPTEEPTATETPEPTRAPLPGLIAITALGICGLLAAARKR
;
A
#
# COMPACT_ATOMS: atom_id res chain seq x y z
N MET A 1 39.66 -31.19 13.22
CA MET A 1 38.70 -30.28 12.56
C MET A 1 37.65 -29.88 13.57
N THR A 2 37.94 -28.82 14.30
CA THR A 2 37.29 -28.45 15.55
C THR A 2 36.18 -27.43 15.29
N SER A 3 35.03 -27.70 15.91
CA SER A 3 33.79 -26.91 16.02
C SER A 3 33.94 -25.37 16.06
N ARG A 4 35.10 -24.86 16.47
CA ARG A 4 35.43 -23.43 16.54
C ARG A 4 35.49 -22.73 15.17
N HIS A 5 35.79 -23.44 14.08
CA HIS A 5 35.79 -22.84 12.73
C HIS A 5 34.40 -22.81 12.08
N LEU A 6 33.50 -23.70 12.50
CA LEU A 6 32.12 -23.74 12.00
C LEU A 6 31.27 -22.61 12.62
N LEU A 7 31.56 -22.26 13.89
CA LEU A 7 30.92 -21.15 14.61
C LEU A 7 31.38 -19.78 14.09
N ALA A 8 32.64 -19.66 13.66
CA ALA A 8 33.17 -18.42 13.08
C ALA A 8 32.61 -18.10 11.68
N ILE A 9 32.33 -19.13 10.86
CA ILE A 9 31.74 -18.93 9.52
C ILE A 9 30.26 -18.50 9.62
N PHE A 10 29.51 -19.01 10.62
CA PHE A 10 28.11 -18.62 10.83
C PHE A 10 27.95 -17.16 11.32
N LEU A 11 28.91 -16.66 12.11
CA LEU A 11 28.88 -15.30 12.65
C LEU A 11 29.09 -14.22 11.57
N VAL A 12 29.88 -14.51 10.53
CA VAL A 12 30.17 -13.54 9.46
C VAL A 12 29.07 -13.52 8.38
N PHE A 13 28.31 -14.60 8.22
CA PHE A 13 27.20 -14.66 7.25
C PHE A 13 25.92 -13.93 7.70
N SER A 14 25.85 -13.52 8.97
CA SER A 14 24.65 -12.89 9.55
C SER A 14 24.56 -11.37 9.32
N LEU A 15 25.59 -10.74 8.77
CA LEU A 15 25.67 -9.26 8.66
C LEU A 15 25.54 -8.75 7.21
N ALA A 16 24.81 -9.46 6.35
CA ALA A 16 24.69 -9.09 4.94
C ALA A 16 23.26 -9.02 4.38
N LEU A 17 22.21 -9.12 5.20
CA LEU A 17 20.83 -8.95 4.70
C LEU A 17 19.96 -8.18 5.71
N ALA A 18 20.16 -6.87 5.77
CA ALA A 18 19.20 -5.96 6.38
C ALA A 18 19.07 -4.72 5.50
N VAL A 19 18.61 -4.92 4.25
CA VAL A 19 17.95 -3.85 3.50
C VAL A 19 16.47 -3.98 3.85
N PRO A 20 15.81 -2.97 4.44
CA PRO A 20 14.36 -2.97 4.44
C PRO A 20 13.93 -2.71 3.00
N ALA A 21 13.79 -3.78 2.23
CA ALA A 21 13.01 -3.73 1.01
C ALA A 21 11.57 -3.52 1.48
N ALA A 22 11.07 -2.29 1.36
CA ALA A 22 9.66 -1.98 1.44
C ALA A 22 8.94 -2.60 0.24
N ALA A 23 8.95 -3.94 0.16
CA ALA A 23 7.95 -4.67 -0.58
C ALA A 23 6.67 -4.50 0.25
N GLN A 24 5.78 -3.60 -0.18
CA GLN A 24 4.42 -3.58 0.31
C GLN A 24 3.87 -4.99 0.07
N GLU A 25 3.78 -5.81 1.13
CA GLU A 25 3.22 -7.16 1.03
C GLU A 25 1.81 -7.01 0.45
N THR A 26 1.61 -7.55 -0.74
CA THR A 26 0.30 -7.61 -1.41
C THR A 26 -0.63 -8.66 -0.79
N GLY A 27 -0.30 -9.12 0.42
CA GLY A 27 -1.05 -10.09 1.22
C GLY A 27 -1.88 -9.43 2.32
N ILE A 28 -2.68 -10.25 3.00
CA ILE A 28 -3.43 -9.81 4.18
C ILE A 28 -2.44 -9.63 5.32
N GLN A 29 -2.33 -8.43 5.86
CA GLN A 29 -1.44 -8.11 6.96
C GLN A 29 -2.08 -8.53 8.29
N GLN A 30 -1.47 -9.47 8.99
CA GLN A 30 -1.86 -9.85 10.35
C GLN A 30 -1.55 -8.71 11.32
N VAL A 31 -2.53 -8.34 12.15
CA VAL A 31 -2.38 -7.24 13.11
C VAL A 31 -2.45 -7.74 14.54
N GLN A 32 -1.52 -7.27 15.35
CA GLN A 32 -1.40 -7.56 16.77
C GLN A 32 -1.63 -6.30 17.63
N PRO A 33 -1.99 -6.48 18.91
CA PRO A 33 -2.02 -5.39 19.89
C PRO A 33 -0.70 -4.61 19.92
N GLY A 34 -0.80 -3.29 19.78
CA GLY A 34 0.33 -2.37 19.83
C GLY A 34 0.99 -2.06 18.49
N ASP A 35 0.60 -2.75 17.41
CA ASP A 35 1.17 -2.55 16.08
C ASP A 35 1.00 -1.11 15.59
N THR A 36 1.93 -0.68 14.74
CA THR A 36 1.83 0.58 13.99
C THR A 36 1.71 0.28 12.51
N ILE A 37 0.61 0.71 11.91
CA ILE A 37 0.29 0.46 10.49
C ILE A 37 0.41 1.77 9.73
N GLU A 38 1.24 1.77 8.69
CA GLU A 38 1.33 2.87 7.74
C GLU A 38 0.22 2.75 6.70
N VAL A 39 -0.52 3.85 6.49
CA VAL A 39 -1.68 3.87 5.61
C VAL A 39 -1.42 4.80 4.44
N GLY A 40 -1.37 4.22 3.24
CA GLY A 40 -1.20 4.93 1.98
C GLY A 40 -2.50 5.11 1.18
N PRO A 41 -2.41 5.76 0.01
CA PRO A 41 -3.55 5.94 -0.89
C PRO A 41 -4.07 4.61 -1.43
N GLU A 42 -3.16 3.65 -1.64
CA GLU A 42 -3.51 2.31 -2.06
C GLU A 42 -4.17 1.52 -0.93
N PRO A 43 -5.22 0.73 -1.23
CA PRO A 43 -5.89 -0.07 -0.23
C PRO A 43 -5.01 -1.24 0.24
N ILE A 44 -4.89 -1.39 1.56
CA ILE A 44 -4.28 -2.56 2.21
C ILE A 44 -5.37 -3.36 2.93
N THR A 45 -5.20 -4.68 3.02
CA THR A 45 -6.14 -5.55 3.72
C THR A 45 -5.51 -6.07 5.00
N LEU A 46 -6.21 -5.88 6.12
CA LEU A 46 -5.78 -6.27 7.44
C LEU A 46 -6.58 -7.47 7.95
N ASP A 47 -5.91 -8.31 8.72
CA ASP A 47 -6.51 -9.32 9.58
C ASP A 47 -6.39 -8.85 11.04
N LEU A 48 -7.53 -8.50 11.62
CA LEU A 48 -7.68 -8.01 12.99
C LEU A 48 -8.00 -9.13 14.00
N LEU A 49 -7.93 -10.40 13.60
CA LEU A 49 -8.24 -11.54 14.48
C LEU A 49 -7.37 -11.53 15.74
N GLY A 50 -6.10 -11.12 15.62
CA GLY A 50 -5.18 -10.99 16.75
C GLY A 50 -5.60 -9.96 17.81
N LEU A 51 -6.56 -9.08 17.49
CA LEU A 51 -7.08 -8.08 18.42
C LEU A 51 -8.34 -8.52 19.17
N ARG A 52 -8.92 -9.67 18.81
CA ARG A 52 -10.12 -10.15 19.47
C ARG A 52 -9.84 -10.43 20.95
N ASN A 53 -10.90 -10.46 21.74
CA ASN A 53 -10.80 -11.03 23.07
C ASN A 53 -10.40 -12.52 22.93
N ALA A 54 -9.34 -12.94 23.61
CA ALA A 54 -8.78 -14.28 23.48
C ALA A 54 -9.67 -15.38 24.09
N ASP A 55 -10.60 -15.02 24.97
CA ASP A 55 -11.50 -15.97 25.61
C ASP A 55 -12.76 -16.20 24.77
N SER A 56 -13.38 -15.13 24.27
CA SER A 56 -14.66 -15.21 23.54
C SER A 56 -14.49 -15.32 22.02
N PHE A 57 -13.36 -14.88 21.48
CA PHE A 57 -13.10 -14.75 20.04
C PHE A 57 -14.20 -13.98 19.28
N SER A 58 -14.93 -13.09 19.94
CA SER A 58 -15.98 -12.32 19.29
C SER A 58 -15.39 -11.40 18.23
N GLN A 59 -16.16 -11.19 17.16
CA GLN A 59 -15.74 -10.35 16.06
C GLN A 59 -15.53 -8.90 16.50
N ILE A 60 -14.50 -8.26 15.93
CA ILE A 60 -14.35 -6.81 16.01
C ILE A 60 -15.31 -6.19 15.00
N THR A 61 -16.17 -5.30 15.51
CA THR A 61 -17.20 -4.64 14.71
C THR A 61 -16.90 -3.19 14.43
N GLU A 62 -16.06 -2.57 15.25
CA GLU A 62 -15.67 -1.17 15.11
C GLU A 62 -14.24 -0.96 15.59
N LEU A 63 -13.55 0.01 14.98
CA LEU A 63 -12.35 0.64 15.53
C LEU A 63 -12.70 2.05 15.97
N ARG A 64 -12.37 2.40 17.21
CA ARG A 64 -12.73 3.69 17.81
C ARG A 64 -11.49 4.49 18.23
N LYS A 65 -11.41 5.73 17.77
CA LYS A 65 -10.44 6.71 18.24
C LYS A 65 -11.08 7.60 19.29
N TYR A 66 -10.38 7.81 20.39
CA TYR A 66 -10.82 8.68 21.47
C TYR A 66 -9.97 9.94 21.54
N GLN A 67 -10.50 10.97 22.20
CA GLN A 67 -9.74 12.17 22.53
C GLN A 67 -8.55 11.81 23.43
N ASP A 68 -7.38 12.35 23.09
CA ASP A 68 -6.10 12.11 23.76
C ASP A 68 -5.77 10.62 23.93
N ASP A 69 -6.25 9.78 22.99
CA ASP A 69 -6.12 8.33 23.00
C ASP A 69 -6.58 7.65 24.30
N ASN A 70 -7.51 8.28 25.02
CA ASN A 70 -8.05 7.80 26.29
C ASN A 70 -9.51 7.35 26.13
N PRO A 71 -9.82 6.05 26.28
CA PRO A 71 -11.19 5.56 26.15
C PRO A 71 -12.21 6.06 27.17
N ALA A 72 -11.76 6.68 28.27
CA ALA A 72 -12.63 7.36 29.22
C ALA A 72 -13.10 8.75 28.73
N LYS A 73 -12.56 9.25 27.62
CA LYS A 73 -12.94 10.52 26.99
C LYS A 73 -13.90 10.31 25.81
N SER A 74 -14.26 11.40 25.13
CA SER A 74 -15.17 11.34 23.99
C SER A 74 -14.56 10.61 22.79
N ILE A 75 -15.42 9.96 22.00
CA ILE A 75 -15.05 9.34 20.73
C ILE A 75 -14.87 10.42 19.67
N GLN A 76 -13.70 10.45 19.04
CA GLN A 76 -13.40 11.34 17.91
C GLN A 76 -13.74 10.71 16.56
N ARG A 77 -13.59 9.39 16.43
CA ARG A 77 -13.89 8.68 15.19
C ARG A 77 -14.30 7.24 15.45
N VAL A 78 -15.28 6.78 14.68
CA VAL A 78 -15.65 5.37 14.57
C VAL A 78 -15.42 4.92 13.13
N ILE A 79 -14.84 3.73 12.98
CA ILE A 79 -14.70 3.04 11.71
C ILE A 79 -15.39 1.69 11.85
N GLY A 80 -16.40 1.44 11.03
CA GLY A 80 -17.09 0.15 11.02
C GLY A 80 -16.21 -0.92 10.39
N VAL A 81 -16.18 -2.10 11.01
CA VAL A 81 -15.45 -3.28 10.56
C VAL A 81 -16.48 -4.33 10.16
N ALA A 82 -16.69 -4.48 8.86
CA ALA A 82 -17.67 -5.44 8.33
C ALA A 82 -17.16 -6.89 8.40
N LYS A 83 -15.85 -7.09 8.19
CA LYS A 83 -15.14 -8.37 8.29
C LYS A 83 -13.77 -8.09 8.89
N ASP A 84 -13.54 -8.57 10.10
CA ASP A 84 -12.32 -8.29 10.84
C ASP A 84 -11.11 -9.08 10.35
N GLY A 85 -11.29 -10.27 9.77
CA GLY A 85 -10.20 -11.00 9.09
C GLY A 85 -9.85 -10.51 7.68
N TYR A 86 -10.62 -9.56 7.12
CA TYR A 86 -10.47 -9.04 5.75
C TYR A 86 -10.84 -7.55 5.72
N PHE A 87 -10.24 -6.78 6.62
CA PHE A 87 -10.58 -5.37 6.81
C PHE A 87 -9.72 -4.51 5.88
N THR A 88 -10.31 -4.03 4.79
CA THR A 88 -9.61 -3.17 3.82
C THR A 88 -9.66 -1.70 4.23
N ILE A 89 -8.49 -1.05 4.24
CA ILE A 89 -8.34 0.36 4.60
C ILE A 89 -7.44 1.11 3.60
N ASN A 90 -7.58 2.43 3.59
CA ASN A 90 -6.71 3.39 2.91
C ASN A 90 -6.80 4.75 3.63
N VAL A 91 -6.07 5.76 3.13
CA VAL A 91 -6.10 7.13 3.70
C VAL A 91 -7.50 7.72 3.85
N TYR A 92 -8.42 7.42 2.93
CA TYR A 92 -9.80 7.94 2.96
C TYR A 92 -10.64 7.32 4.08
N THR A 93 -10.27 6.11 4.54
CA THR A 93 -10.94 5.44 5.66
C THR A 93 -10.86 6.28 6.92
N PHE A 94 -9.71 6.91 7.18
CA PHE A 94 -9.48 7.69 8.40
C PHE A 94 -9.94 9.15 8.30
N LYS A 95 -10.15 9.68 7.09
CA LYS A 95 -10.48 11.11 6.84
C LYS A 95 -9.58 12.07 7.63
N GLY A 96 -8.28 11.78 7.70
CA GLY A 96 -7.30 12.58 8.45
C GLY A 96 -7.21 12.27 9.96
N HIS A 97 -8.08 11.43 10.52
CA HIS A 97 -8.03 11.04 11.93
C HIS A 97 -7.08 9.85 12.14
N TYR A 98 -5.78 10.08 12.00
CA TYR A 98 -4.73 9.12 12.35
C TYR A 98 -4.49 9.10 13.87
N GLY A 99 -3.78 8.08 14.34
CA GLY A 99 -3.49 7.86 15.76
C GLY A 99 -3.97 6.51 16.27
N ARG A 100 -4.15 6.39 17.59
CA ARG A 100 -4.51 5.14 18.25
C ARG A 100 -6.00 4.84 18.12
N TYR A 101 -6.31 3.62 17.71
CA TYR A 101 -7.66 3.09 17.66
C TYR A 101 -7.78 1.88 18.59
N PHE A 102 -8.92 1.78 19.25
CA PHE A 102 -9.27 0.68 20.14
C PHE A 102 -10.36 -0.19 19.49
N PRO A 103 -10.16 -1.52 19.44
CA PRO A 103 -11.17 -2.44 18.93
C PRO A 103 -12.41 -2.47 19.82
N TYR A 104 -13.57 -2.52 19.19
CA TYR A 104 -14.85 -2.70 19.84
C TYR A 104 -15.58 -3.89 19.23
N SER A 105 -15.96 -4.83 20.08
CA SER A 105 -16.88 -5.91 19.76
C SER A 105 -18.27 -5.57 20.30
N LYS A 106 -19.32 -5.90 19.54
CA LYS A 106 -20.70 -5.82 20.05
C LYS A 106 -20.94 -6.74 21.24
N SER A 107 -20.22 -7.86 21.32
CA SER A 107 -20.39 -8.86 22.38
C SER A 107 -19.55 -8.52 23.62
N ASP A 108 -18.27 -8.21 23.43
CA ASP A 108 -17.33 -7.99 24.55
C ASP A 108 -17.20 -6.51 24.95
N GLY A 109 -17.74 -5.61 24.16
CA GLY A 109 -17.53 -4.18 24.33
C GLY A 109 -16.14 -3.74 23.87
N LEU A 110 -15.57 -2.76 24.59
CA LEU A 110 -14.31 -2.14 24.23
C LEU A 110 -13.11 -2.96 24.73
N LEU A 111 -12.19 -3.28 23.83
CA LEU A 111 -10.97 -4.02 24.13
C LEU A 111 -9.80 -3.04 24.35
N HIS A 112 -9.60 -2.61 25.60
CA HIS A 112 -8.70 -1.52 25.96
C HIS A 112 -7.22 -1.83 25.66
N GLU A 113 -6.81 -3.08 25.88
CA GLU A 113 -5.41 -3.50 25.77
C GLU A 113 -5.01 -3.81 24.32
N ASN A 114 -5.98 -3.99 23.42
CA ASN A 114 -5.76 -4.49 22.06
C ASN A 114 -5.68 -3.36 21.02
N SER A 115 -5.21 -2.18 21.43
CA SER A 115 -5.16 -1.00 20.55
C SER A 115 -4.15 -1.12 19.40
N ILE A 116 -4.40 -0.40 18.30
CA ILE A 116 -3.48 -0.29 17.15
C ILE A 116 -3.21 1.19 16.86
N MET A 117 -2.01 1.51 16.40
CA MET A 117 -1.65 2.83 15.90
C MET A 117 -1.74 2.86 14.37
N PHE A 118 -2.46 3.84 13.80
CA PHE A 118 -2.46 4.11 12.36
C PHE A 118 -1.75 5.43 12.09
N VAL A 119 -0.77 5.40 11.18
CA VAL A 119 -0.02 6.59 10.76
C VAL A 119 -0.19 6.80 9.26
N HIS A 120 -0.17 8.05 8.82
CA HIS A 120 -0.20 8.38 7.41
C HIS A 120 1.14 8.01 6.78
N ALA A 121 1.14 7.21 5.71
CA ALA A 121 2.36 6.92 4.97
C ALA A 121 2.92 8.21 4.36
N SER A 122 4.23 8.41 4.44
CA SER A 122 4.87 9.52 3.75
C SER A 122 4.78 9.29 2.24
N THR A 123 4.46 10.34 1.47
CA THR A 123 4.52 10.25 0.01
C THR A 123 5.96 9.95 -0.40
N PRO A 124 6.25 8.88 -1.16
CA PRO A 124 7.60 8.65 -1.61
C PRO A 124 8.01 9.81 -2.53
N THR A 125 9.07 10.52 -2.16
CA THR A 125 9.74 11.46 -3.07
C THR A 125 10.23 10.64 -4.26
N ALA A 126 9.66 10.87 -5.43
CA ALA A 126 10.18 10.29 -6.66
C ALA A 126 11.59 10.85 -6.88
N THR A 127 12.62 10.02 -6.71
CA THR A 127 13.95 10.33 -7.22
C THR A 127 13.86 10.23 -8.74
N GLU A 128 13.62 11.36 -9.41
CA GLU A 128 13.80 11.43 -10.86
C GLU A 128 15.27 11.10 -11.16
N THR A 129 15.51 9.89 -11.67
CA THR A 129 16.78 9.58 -12.32
C THR A 129 16.77 10.34 -13.64
N VAL A 130 17.31 11.55 -13.62
CA VAL A 130 17.63 12.29 -14.84
C VAL A 130 18.70 11.48 -15.56
N ALA A 131 18.32 10.82 -16.65
CA ALA A 131 19.28 10.26 -17.58
C ALA A 131 20.04 11.42 -18.23
N THR A 132 21.27 11.66 -17.80
CA THR A 132 22.20 12.56 -18.51
C THR A 132 22.48 11.95 -19.87
N VAL A 133 21.86 12.48 -20.92
CA VAL A 133 22.30 12.23 -22.30
C VAL A 133 23.61 13.00 -22.47
N THR A 134 24.73 12.29 -22.46
CA THR A 134 26.02 12.84 -22.89
C THR A 134 25.95 13.05 -24.40
N GLU A 135 25.66 14.28 -24.84
CA GLU A 135 25.86 14.66 -26.24
C GLU A 135 27.37 14.84 -26.48
N THR A 136 27.94 13.96 -27.30
CA THR A 136 29.30 14.12 -27.84
C THR A 136 29.29 15.29 -28.83
N PRO A 137 30.16 16.32 -28.70
CA PRO A 137 30.11 17.51 -29.53
C PRO A 137 30.55 17.20 -30.96
N THR A 138 29.72 17.54 -31.95
CA THR A 138 30.13 17.65 -33.36
C THR A 138 30.31 19.13 -33.68
N GLU A 139 31.50 19.48 -34.17
CA GLU A 139 31.95 20.83 -34.51
C GLU A 139 30.99 21.59 -35.44
N GLU A 140 30.86 22.88 -35.16
CA GLU A 140 30.26 23.90 -36.03
C GLU A 140 31.21 24.25 -37.20
N PRO A 141 30.68 24.60 -38.38
CA PRO A 141 30.91 25.97 -38.83
C PRO A 141 29.67 26.65 -39.45
N THR A 142 29.36 27.84 -38.93
CA THR A 142 28.94 29.10 -39.57
C THR A 142 28.16 29.05 -40.90
N ALA A 143 26.90 29.53 -40.88
CA ALA A 143 26.45 30.70 -41.68
C ALA A 143 24.98 31.11 -41.41
N THR A 144 24.83 32.42 -41.19
CA THR A 144 23.70 33.37 -41.29
C THR A 144 22.49 32.96 -42.16
N GLU A 145 21.26 33.10 -41.63
CA GLU A 145 20.20 34.06 -42.07
C GLU A 145 18.79 33.67 -41.55
N THR A 146 18.08 34.67 -40.99
CA THR A 146 16.65 34.70 -40.62
C THR A 146 15.87 35.27 -41.82
N PRO A 147 14.75 34.66 -42.30
CA PRO A 147 13.43 34.98 -41.74
C PRO A 147 12.42 33.83 -41.65
N GLU A 148 11.49 33.98 -40.71
CA GLU A 148 10.25 33.20 -40.54
C GLU A 148 9.35 33.27 -41.79
N PRO A 149 8.62 32.18 -42.11
CA PRO A 149 7.17 32.34 -42.08
C PRO A 149 6.42 31.15 -41.43
N THR A 150 5.48 31.51 -40.56
CA THR A 150 4.28 30.80 -40.13
C THR A 150 3.64 29.87 -41.20
N ARG A 151 3.44 28.57 -40.88
CA ARG A 151 2.15 27.82 -40.99
C ARG A 151 2.31 26.33 -40.68
N ALA A 152 1.49 25.80 -39.77
CA ALA A 152 1.31 24.36 -39.55
C ALA A 152 0.24 23.78 -40.50
N PRO A 153 0.49 22.58 -41.06
CA PRO A 153 -0.57 21.57 -41.15
C PRO A 153 -0.10 20.17 -40.71
N LEU A 154 -0.95 19.50 -39.91
CA LEU A 154 -0.83 18.11 -39.46
C LEU A 154 -0.66 17.12 -40.62
N PRO A 155 0.23 16.11 -40.50
CA PRO A 155 0.07 14.81 -41.13
C PRO A 155 -0.45 13.82 -40.06
N GLY A 156 -1.65 13.26 -40.24
CA GLY A 156 -1.70 11.88 -40.69
C GLY A 156 -3.01 11.24 -40.28
N LEU A 157 -3.84 10.97 -41.28
CA LEU A 157 -5.15 10.35 -41.23
C LEU A 157 -4.95 8.84 -41.40
N ILE A 158 -5.28 8.00 -40.41
CA ILE A 158 -5.62 6.59 -40.68
C ILE A 158 -6.75 6.15 -39.73
N ALA A 159 -7.91 5.89 -40.33
CA ALA A 159 -9.03 5.17 -39.75
C ALA A 159 -8.70 3.68 -39.62
N ILE A 160 -9.04 3.04 -38.50
CA ILE A 160 -9.12 1.58 -38.41
C ILE A 160 -10.51 1.19 -37.93
N THR A 161 -11.14 0.43 -38.80
CA THR A 161 -12.49 -0.14 -38.82
C THR A 161 -12.75 -1.17 -37.71
N ALA A 162 -13.97 -1.14 -37.16
CA ALA A 162 -14.52 -2.17 -36.31
C ALA A 162 -14.75 -3.48 -37.10
N LEU A 163 -14.29 -4.61 -36.55
CA LEU A 163 -14.69 -5.95 -36.96
C LEU A 163 -15.04 -6.76 -35.70
N GLY A 164 -16.32 -7.09 -35.58
CA GLY A 164 -16.85 -7.93 -34.52
C GLY A 164 -16.54 -9.40 -34.75
N ILE A 165 -16.54 -10.16 -33.66
CA ILE A 165 -16.82 -11.59 -33.66
C ILE A 165 -17.78 -11.85 -32.50
N CYS A 166 -19.08 -11.80 -32.81
CA CYS A 166 -20.10 -12.54 -32.09
C CYS A 166 -20.19 -13.92 -32.74
N GLY A 167 -20.11 -14.98 -31.92
CA GLY A 167 -20.53 -16.32 -32.33
C GLY A 167 -19.66 -17.43 -31.77
N LEU A 168 -20.09 -18.03 -30.66
CA LEU A 168 -20.28 -19.48 -30.50
C LEU A 168 -20.64 -19.82 -29.03
N LEU A 169 -21.89 -19.51 -28.67
CA LEU A 169 -22.61 -20.23 -27.63
C LEU A 169 -23.53 -21.23 -28.34
N ALA A 170 -23.06 -22.48 -28.52
CA ALA A 170 -23.93 -23.62 -28.79
C ALA A 170 -23.19 -24.94 -28.57
N ALA A 171 -23.80 -25.82 -27.77
CA ALA A 171 -23.48 -27.24 -27.52
C ALA A 171 -22.17 -27.49 -26.74
N ALA A 172 -22.19 -28.07 -25.53
CA ALA A 172 -22.77 -29.38 -25.27
C ALA A 172 -23.39 -29.48 -23.87
N ARG A 173 -24.68 -29.81 -23.87
CA ARG A 173 -25.44 -30.37 -22.76
C ARG A 173 -25.80 -31.80 -23.17
N LYS A 174 -25.68 -32.75 -22.22
CA LYS A 174 -25.83 -34.23 -22.32
C LYS A 174 -24.59 -34.93 -22.92
N ARG A 175 -24.05 -35.99 -22.32
CA ARG A 175 -24.64 -36.99 -21.43
C ARG A 175 -23.56 -37.59 -20.53
#